data_AF-A0A7V3VXX1-F1
#
_entry.id   AF-A0A7V3VXX1-F1
#
_cell.length_a   1.000
_cell.length_b   1.000
_cell.length_c   1.000
_cell.angle_alpha   90.00
_cell.angle_beta   90.00
_cell.angle_gamma   90.00
#
_symmetry.space_group_name_H-M   'P 1'
#
loop_
_entity.id
_entity.type
_entity.pdbx_description
1 polymer ?
#
loop_
_entity_poly.entity_id
_entity_poly.type
_entity_poly.pdbx_seq_one_letter_code
_entity_poly.pdbx_strand_id
1 'polypeptide(L)'
;MIQLPQRSVTRFFIPLIDVLTLLFCIFLLLPLAAEPEDAAADVAALQERLRQKENEVEQLREPGRDLSRQLRDDIEKLRQEKGQVLQKRLAVRVLEIDDDSGKLYYRDPERILIADEAAAHALISSDRRKWGQKELYYLILYPRKRGSPYPTVAQREQYDRWFEGVALGYDVPGATHGGP
;
A
#
# COMPACT_ATOMS: atom_id res chain seq x y z
N MET A 1 -10.03 58.23 -61.62
CA MET A 1 -10.33 56.83 -61.23
C MET A 1 -9.23 55.94 -61.79
N ILE A 2 -8.35 55.42 -60.94
CA ILE A 2 -7.48 54.28 -61.26
C ILE A 2 -7.50 53.41 -60.00
N GLN A 3 -8.19 52.26 -60.09
CA GLN A 3 -8.24 51.24 -59.05
C GLN A 3 -6.85 50.55 -58.96
N LEU A 4 -6.33 50.36 -57.74
CA LEU A 4 -5.11 49.57 -57.54
C LEU A 4 -5.40 48.08 -57.79
N PRO A 5 -4.54 47.34 -58.52
CA PRO A 5 -4.77 45.93 -58.82
C PRO A 5 -4.48 45.05 -57.60
N GLN A 6 -5.50 44.31 -57.15
CA GLN A 6 -5.34 43.19 -56.22
C GLN A 6 -4.60 42.05 -56.93
N ARG A 7 -3.37 41.73 -56.53
CA ARG A 7 -2.65 40.55 -57.02
C ARG A 7 -3.20 39.32 -56.29
N SER A 8 -3.80 38.41 -57.04
CA SER A 8 -4.41 37.20 -56.53
C SER A 8 -3.36 36.21 -56.00
N VAL A 9 -3.52 35.81 -54.74
CA VAL A 9 -2.72 34.80 -54.04
C VAL A 9 -2.86 33.40 -54.69
N THR A 10 -3.83 33.22 -55.59
CA THR A 10 -4.17 31.95 -56.23
C THR A 10 -3.10 31.38 -57.17
N ARG A 11 -2.11 32.16 -57.61
CA ARG A 11 -1.10 31.67 -58.56
C ARG A 11 -0.06 30.72 -57.94
N PHE A 12 0.15 30.79 -56.63
CA PHE A 12 1.11 29.93 -55.90
C PHE A 12 0.46 28.70 -55.24
N PHE A 13 -0.85 28.75 -54.98
CA PHE A 13 -1.56 27.64 -54.32
C PHE A 13 -1.89 26.49 -55.26
N ILE A 14 -2.17 26.77 -56.55
CA ILE A 14 -2.49 25.72 -57.53
C ILE A 14 -1.34 24.70 -57.71
N PRO A 15 -0.06 25.12 -57.90
CA PRO A 15 1.04 24.16 -58.01
C PRO A 15 1.36 23.43 -56.68
N LEU A 16 1.17 24.09 -55.54
CA LEU A 16 1.45 23.49 -54.24
C LEU A 16 0.43 22.39 -53.88
N ILE A 17 -0.85 22.62 -54.20
CA ILE A 17 -1.88 21.60 -54.07
C ILE A 17 -1.53 20.40 -54.95
N ASP A 18 -1.13 20.63 -56.20
CA ASP A 18 -0.80 19.57 -57.16
C ASP A 18 0.35 18.66 -56.67
N VAL A 19 1.43 19.26 -56.15
CA VAL A 19 2.56 18.51 -55.57
C VAL A 19 2.15 17.75 -54.31
N LEU A 20 1.33 18.35 -53.43
CA LEU A 20 0.83 17.67 -52.24
C LEU A 20 -0.09 16.50 -52.61
N THR A 21 -0.94 16.64 -53.64
CA THR A 21 -1.76 15.54 -54.15
C THR A 21 -0.92 14.45 -54.80
N LEU A 22 0.15 14.78 -55.52
CA LEU A 22 1.06 13.78 -56.09
C LEU A 22 1.80 12.99 -55.00
N LEU A 23 2.35 13.68 -54.00
CA LEU A 23 3.00 13.02 -52.85
C LEU A 23 2.01 12.14 -52.09
N PHE A 24 0.78 12.63 -51.89
CA PHE A 24 -0.29 11.86 -51.25
C PHE A 24 -0.68 10.62 -52.07
N CYS A 25 -0.84 10.73 -53.38
CA CYS A 25 -1.11 9.61 -54.27
C CYS A 25 0.02 8.57 -54.26
N ILE A 26 1.29 8.98 -54.26
CA ILE A 26 2.43 8.07 -54.14
C ILE A 26 2.43 7.37 -52.77
N PHE A 27 2.14 8.10 -51.69
CA PHE A 27 2.08 7.54 -50.34
C PHE A 27 0.94 6.51 -50.18
N LEU A 28 -0.19 6.71 -50.86
CA LEU A 28 -1.28 5.73 -50.90
C LEU A 28 -0.98 4.52 -51.80
N LEU A 29 -0.14 4.68 -52.83
CA LEU A 29 0.27 3.58 -53.71
C LEU A 29 1.41 2.73 -53.10
N LEU A 30 2.23 3.30 -52.21
CA LEU A 30 3.32 2.59 -51.53
C LEU A 30 2.86 1.32 -50.78
N PRO A 31 1.78 1.33 -49.97
CA PRO A 31 1.28 0.11 -49.32
C PRO A 31 0.59 -0.86 -50.28
N LEU A 32 0.17 -0.42 -51.47
CA LEU A 32 -0.36 -1.31 -52.51
C LEU A 32 0.75 -2.02 -53.32
N ALA A 33 1.95 -1.43 -53.35
CA ALA A 33 3.14 -2.00 -53.99
C ALA A 33 3.97 -2.88 -53.04
N ALA A 34 3.65 -2.90 -51.74
CA ALA A 34 4.19 -3.89 -50.82
C ALA A 34 3.55 -5.24 -51.16
N GLU A 35 4.36 -6.20 -51.62
CA GLU A 35 3.87 -7.53 -51.93
C GLU A 35 3.32 -8.18 -50.65
N PRO A 36 2.18 -8.90 -50.72
CA PRO A 36 1.55 -9.51 -49.55
C PRO A 36 2.45 -10.56 -48.86
N GLU A 37 3.49 -11.05 -49.54
CA GLU A 37 4.49 -11.97 -48.99
C GLU A 37 5.42 -11.28 -47.97
N ASP A 38 5.83 -10.03 -48.20
CA ASP A 38 6.70 -9.28 -47.27
C ASP A 38 5.95 -8.90 -45.98
N ALA A 39 4.67 -8.50 -46.11
CA ALA A 39 3.82 -8.20 -44.95
C ALA A 39 3.51 -9.47 -44.11
N ALA A 40 3.33 -10.62 -44.77
CA ALA A 40 3.12 -11.90 -44.07
C ALA A 40 4.39 -12.39 -43.35
N ALA A 41 5.57 -12.20 -43.97
CA ALA A 41 6.85 -12.53 -43.37
C ALA A 41 7.16 -11.68 -42.12
N ASP A 42 6.86 -10.38 -42.16
CA ASP A 42 7.04 -9.48 -41.02
C ASP A 42 6.09 -9.80 -39.86
N VAL A 43 4.82 -10.14 -40.16
CA VAL A 43 3.85 -10.56 -39.12
C VAL A 43 4.27 -11.89 -38.48
N ALA A 44 4.76 -12.85 -39.27
CA ALA A 44 5.27 -14.12 -38.75
C ALA A 44 6.51 -13.93 -37.86
N ALA A 45 7.44 -13.05 -38.25
CA ALA A 45 8.62 -12.71 -37.44
C ALA A 45 8.26 -11.99 -36.12
N LEU A 46 7.24 -11.13 -36.14
CA LEU A 46 6.70 -10.47 -34.95
C LEU A 46 6.01 -11.47 -34.01
N GLN A 47 5.24 -12.42 -34.54
CA GLN A 47 4.58 -13.47 -33.76
C GLN A 47 5.60 -14.40 -33.08
N GLU A 48 6.68 -14.75 -33.76
CA GLU A 48 7.73 -15.58 -33.20
C GLU A 48 8.49 -14.85 -32.08
N ARG A 49 8.78 -13.55 -32.25
CA ARG A 49 9.36 -12.72 -31.18
C ARG A 49 8.43 -12.58 -29.97
N LEU A 50 7.13 -12.45 -30.19
CA LEU A 50 6.13 -12.41 -29.11
C LEU A 50 6.14 -13.73 -28.33
N ARG A 51 6.11 -14.88 -29.00
CA ARG A 51 6.20 -16.19 -28.36
C ARG A 51 7.47 -16.37 -27.54
N GLN A 52 8.62 -15.95 -28.08
CA GLN A 52 9.88 -16.01 -27.35
C GLN A 52 9.86 -15.13 -26.09
N LYS A 53 9.29 -13.93 -26.19
CA LYS A 53 9.15 -13.02 -25.04
C LYS A 53 8.15 -13.54 -24.00
N GLU A 54 7.05 -14.16 -24.42
CA GLU A 54 6.09 -14.80 -23.51
C GLU A 54 6.74 -15.97 -22.74
N ASN A 55 7.53 -16.81 -23.41
CA ASN A 55 8.26 -17.89 -22.78
C ASN A 55 9.33 -17.39 -21.79
N GLU A 56 10.05 -16.32 -22.13
CA GLU A 56 11.03 -15.68 -21.24
C GLU A 56 10.36 -15.09 -19.98
N VAL A 57 9.20 -14.45 -20.14
CA VAL A 57 8.42 -13.92 -19.01
C VAL A 57 7.89 -15.04 -18.11
N GLU A 58 7.42 -16.15 -18.70
CA GLU A 58 6.90 -17.28 -17.91
C GLU A 58 8.03 -17.99 -17.15
N GLN A 59 9.21 -18.16 -17.77
CA GLN A 59 10.40 -18.70 -17.10
C GLN A 59 10.90 -17.81 -15.94
N LEU A 60 10.71 -16.49 -16.01
CA LEU A 60 11.06 -15.57 -14.91
C LEU A 60 9.97 -15.51 -13.83
N ARG A 61 8.72 -15.86 -14.16
CA ARG A 61 7.59 -15.88 -13.20
C ARG A 61 7.64 -17.05 -12.24
N GLU A 62 8.09 -18.22 -12.68
CA GLU A 62 8.15 -19.40 -11.82
C GLU A 62 9.11 -19.22 -10.62
N PRO A 63 10.38 -18.79 -10.80
CA PRO A 63 11.29 -18.53 -9.68
C PRO A 63 10.76 -17.43 -8.75
N GLY A 64 10.12 -16.40 -9.32
CA GLY A 64 9.52 -15.30 -8.54
C GLY A 64 8.36 -15.75 -7.66
N ARG A 65 7.55 -16.72 -8.12
CA ARG A 65 6.46 -17.29 -7.33
C ARG A 65 6.97 -18.17 -6.20
N ASP A 66 7.99 -18.99 -6.45
CA ASP A 66 8.55 -19.88 -5.43
C ASP A 66 9.32 -19.12 -4.36
N LEU A 67 10.10 -18.11 -4.74
CA LEU A 67 10.75 -17.20 -3.78
C LEU A 67 9.70 -16.47 -2.92
N SER A 68 8.61 -16.02 -3.54
CA SER A 68 7.50 -15.38 -2.81
C SER A 68 6.80 -16.31 -1.83
N ARG A 69 6.72 -17.61 -2.12
CA ARG A 69 6.17 -18.62 -1.21
C ARG A 69 7.12 -18.91 -0.05
N GLN A 70 8.40 -19.16 -0.36
CA GLN A 70 9.43 -19.39 0.66
C GLN A 70 9.52 -18.24 1.66
N LEU A 71 9.53 -17.00 1.18
CA LEU A 71 9.54 -15.83 2.05
C LEU A 71 8.30 -15.75 2.95
N ARG A 72 7.11 -16.13 2.45
CA ARG A 72 5.88 -16.16 3.27
C ARG A 72 5.97 -17.22 4.35
N ASP A 73 6.45 -18.41 4.01
CA ASP A 73 6.59 -19.52 4.93
C ASP A 73 7.65 -19.22 6.01
N ASP A 74 8.76 -18.59 5.63
CA ASP A 74 9.79 -18.13 6.55
C ASP A 74 9.27 -17.02 7.50
N ILE A 75 8.49 -16.07 6.98
CA ILE A 75 7.84 -15.04 7.81
C ILE A 75 6.88 -15.69 8.80
N GLU A 76 6.08 -16.66 8.38
CA GLU A 76 5.11 -17.35 9.24
C GLU A 76 5.83 -18.16 10.33
N LYS A 77 6.88 -18.89 9.96
CA LYS A 77 7.72 -19.63 10.91
C LYS A 77 8.39 -18.71 11.92
N LEU A 78 8.97 -17.60 11.47
CA LEU A 78 9.58 -16.59 12.35
C LEU A 78 8.54 -15.96 13.29
N ARG A 79 7.32 -15.71 12.82
CA ARG A 79 6.21 -15.21 13.65
C ARG A 79 5.83 -16.20 14.74
N GLN A 80 5.76 -17.49 14.41
CA GLN A 80 5.43 -18.54 15.37
C GLN A 80 6.53 -18.71 16.42
N GLU A 81 7.79 -18.79 15.99
CA GLU A 81 8.93 -18.95 16.90
C GLU A 81 9.10 -17.75 17.83
N LYS A 82 9.11 -16.53 17.28
CA LYS A 82 9.21 -15.31 18.09
C LYS A 82 7.98 -15.10 18.96
N GLY A 83 6.79 -15.38 18.43
CA GLY A 83 5.52 -15.27 19.16
C GLY A 83 5.48 -16.17 20.39
N GLN A 84 5.91 -17.42 20.27
CA GLN A 84 5.96 -18.36 21.41
C GLN A 84 6.97 -17.94 22.48
N VAL A 85 8.14 -17.43 22.08
CA VAL A 85 9.15 -16.93 23.03
C VAL A 85 8.63 -15.69 23.77
N LEU A 86 7.98 -14.77 23.05
CA LEU A 86 7.36 -13.58 23.63
C LEU A 86 6.22 -13.95 24.59
N GLN A 87 5.32 -14.87 24.22
CA GLN A 87 4.23 -15.33 25.09
C GLN A 87 4.70 -15.99 26.39
N LYS A 88 5.87 -16.64 26.37
CA LYS A 88 6.44 -17.27 27.58
C LYS A 88 6.97 -16.23 28.57
N ARG A 89 7.53 -15.12 28.08
CA ARG A 89 8.17 -14.09 28.91
C ARG A 89 7.25 -12.92 29.26
N LEU A 90 6.35 -12.56 28.35
CA LEU A 90 5.47 -11.40 28.50
C LEU A 90 4.13 -11.82 29.11
N ALA A 91 3.65 -10.98 30.01
CA ALA A 91 2.26 -10.99 30.43
C ALA A 91 1.56 -9.78 29.80
N VAL A 92 0.73 -10.06 28.80
CA VAL A 92 0.04 -9.03 28.02
C VAL A 92 -1.30 -8.71 28.66
N ARG A 93 -1.54 -7.42 28.94
CA ARG A 93 -2.83 -6.88 29.37
C ARG A 93 -3.40 -6.02 28.24
N VAL A 94 -4.64 -6.29 27.86
CA VAL A 94 -5.34 -5.50 26.84
C VAL A 94 -6.20 -4.44 27.52
N LEU A 95 -6.06 -3.20 27.07
CA LEU A 95 -6.82 -2.04 27.51
C LEU A 95 -7.63 -1.51 26.31
N GLU A 96 -8.87 -1.09 26.55
CA GLU A 96 -9.79 -0.59 25.53
C GLU A 96 -10.09 0.89 25.78
N ILE A 97 -9.90 1.72 24.75
CA ILE A 97 -10.38 3.10 24.75
C ILE A 97 -11.84 3.11 24.31
N ASP A 98 -12.69 3.74 25.10
CA ASP A 98 -14.09 3.96 24.79
C ASP A 98 -14.26 4.90 23.59
N ASP A 99 -15.14 4.56 22.68
CA ASP A 99 -15.33 5.26 21.41
C ASP A 99 -16.05 6.60 21.54
N ASP A 100 -16.79 6.80 22.63
CA ASP A 100 -17.63 7.99 22.88
C ASP A 100 -17.04 8.92 23.95
N SER A 101 -16.31 8.39 24.93
CA SER A 101 -15.71 9.18 26.02
C SER A 101 -14.19 9.25 25.99
N GLY A 102 -13.52 8.38 25.22
CA GLY A 102 -12.08 8.20 25.24
C GLY A 102 -11.55 7.59 26.54
N LYS A 103 -12.39 7.23 27.51
CA LYS A 103 -11.95 6.65 28.78
C LYS A 103 -11.30 5.28 28.58
N LEU A 104 -10.34 4.96 29.42
CA LEU A 104 -9.55 3.73 29.34
C LEU A 104 -10.13 2.66 30.25
N TYR A 105 -10.32 1.45 29.72
CA TYR A 105 -10.88 0.32 30.44
C TYR A 105 -10.02 -0.92 30.27
N TYR A 106 -10.16 -1.87 31.19
CA TYR A 106 -9.70 -3.24 31.00
C TYR A 106 -10.81 -4.22 31.37
N ARG A 107 -10.68 -5.48 30.93
CA ARG A 107 -11.65 -6.54 31.23
C ARG A 107 -11.03 -7.60 32.14
N ASP A 108 -11.61 -7.81 33.33
CA ASP A 108 -11.21 -8.90 34.23
C ASP A 108 -12.30 -9.18 35.30
N PRO A 109 -13.32 -10.04 35.07
CA PRO A 109 -14.02 -10.39 33.83
C PRO A 109 -15.00 -9.30 33.34
N GLU A 110 -15.31 -8.34 34.21
CA GLU A 110 -16.14 -7.17 33.89
C GLU A 110 -15.28 -6.02 33.36
N ARG A 111 -15.94 -5.03 32.73
CA ARG A 111 -15.28 -3.83 32.19
C ARG A 111 -15.00 -2.85 33.35
N ILE A 112 -13.73 -2.67 33.70
CA ILE A 112 -13.29 -1.83 34.81
C ILE A 112 -12.64 -0.56 34.26
N LEU A 113 -13.06 0.60 34.78
CA LEU A 113 -12.56 1.92 34.39
C LEU A 113 -11.21 2.21 35.05
N ILE A 114 -10.26 2.71 34.26
CA ILE A 114 -9.02 3.34 34.74
C ILE A 114 -9.24 4.86 34.66
N ALA A 115 -9.71 5.43 35.77
CA ALA A 115 -10.14 6.83 35.80
C ALA A 115 -8.97 7.81 35.91
N ASP A 116 -7.91 7.41 36.60
CA ASP A 116 -6.77 8.25 36.95
C ASP A 116 -5.46 7.45 37.01
N GLU A 117 -4.38 8.19 37.28
CA GLU A 117 -3.04 7.64 37.40
C GLU A 117 -2.92 6.66 38.57
N ALA A 118 -3.59 6.92 39.69
CA ALA A 118 -3.54 6.05 40.86
C ALA A 118 -4.17 4.67 40.56
N ALA A 119 -5.28 4.65 39.81
CA ALA A 119 -5.90 3.42 39.33
C ALA A 119 -4.99 2.64 38.38
N ALA A 120 -4.25 3.32 37.50
CA ALA A 120 -3.28 2.69 36.61
C ALA A 120 -2.11 2.07 37.40
N HIS A 121 -1.53 2.80 38.36
CA HIS A 121 -0.46 2.26 39.22
C HIS A 121 -0.94 1.11 40.10
N ALA A 122 -2.18 1.15 40.59
CA ALA A 122 -2.78 0.05 41.33
C ALA A 122 -2.94 -1.20 40.46
N LEU A 123 -3.36 -1.03 39.20
CA LEU A 123 -3.43 -2.11 38.22
C LEU A 123 -2.03 -2.71 37.95
N ILE A 124 -1.03 -1.87 37.67
CA ILE A 124 0.36 -2.32 37.45
C ILE A 124 0.88 -3.10 38.66
N SER A 125 0.65 -2.59 39.86
CA SER A 125 1.08 -3.24 41.11
C SER A 125 0.37 -4.57 41.37
N SER A 126 -0.91 -4.67 41.00
CA SER A 126 -1.66 -5.92 41.04
C SER A 126 -1.10 -6.93 40.04
N ASP A 127 -0.83 -6.49 38.81
CA ASP A 127 -0.35 -7.32 37.71
C ASP A 127 1.06 -7.85 37.96
N ARG A 128 1.96 -7.01 38.50
CA ARG A 128 3.30 -7.42 38.95
C ARG A 128 3.22 -8.54 39.99
N ARG A 129 2.28 -8.44 40.94
CA ARG A 129 2.07 -9.49 41.95
C ARG A 129 1.47 -10.76 41.36
N LYS A 130 0.51 -10.64 40.44
CA LYS A 130 -0.19 -11.76 39.80
C LYS A 130 0.70 -12.57 38.87
N TRP A 131 1.58 -11.89 38.11
CA TRP A 131 2.37 -12.51 37.04
C TRP A 131 3.86 -12.66 37.37
N GLY A 132 4.31 -12.13 38.52
CA GLY A 132 5.62 -12.39 39.10
C GLY A 132 6.76 -11.89 38.23
N GLN A 133 7.58 -12.81 37.73
CA GLN A 133 8.78 -12.50 36.93
C GLN A 133 8.50 -12.22 35.45
N LYS A 134 7.24 -12.32 35.00
CA LYS A 134 6.91 -11.99 33.61
C LYS A 134 7.01 -10.48 33.38
N GLU A 135 7.52 -10.12 32.20
CA GLU A 135 7.56 -8.74 31.76
C GLU A 135 6.14 -8.27 31.43
N LEU A 136 5.72 -7.16 32.04
CA LEU A 136 4.38 -6.60 31.79
C LEU A 136 4.39 -5.84 30.47
N TYR A 137 3.40 -6.14 29.63
CA TYR A 137 3.15 -5.39 28.41
C TYR A 137 1.67 -5.00 28.33
N TYR A 138 1.39 -3.71 28.22
CA TYR A 138 0.05 -3.18 28.06
C TYR A 138 -0.21 -2.84 26.59
N LEU A 139 -1.28 -3.36 26.04
CA LEU A 139 -1.74 -3.06 24.68
C LEU A 139 -3.02 -2.23 24.76
N ILE A 140 -2.93 -0.96 24.38
CA ILE A 140 -4.08 -0.04 24.31
C ILE A 140 -4.70 -0.11 22.92
N LEU A 141 -5.96 -0.53 22.87
CA LEU A 141 -6.75 -0.59 21.65
C LEU A 141 -7.44 0.75 21.40
N TYR A 142 -7.21 1.34 20.23
CA TYR A 142 -7.98 2.48 19.77
C TYR A 142 -9.42 2.06 19.43
N PRO A 143 -10.39 2.98 19.50
CA PRO A 143 -11.76 2.73 19.08
C PRO A 143 -11.84 2.18 17.65
N ARG A 144 -12.57 1.09 17.45
CA ARG A 144 -12.78 0.49 16.12
C ARG A 144 -13.85 1.21 15.29
N LYS A 145 -14.65 2.06 15.94
CA LYS A 145 -15.67 2.88 15.28
C LYS A 145 -14.99 3.90 14.36
N ARG A 146 -15.34 3.84 13.08
CA ARG A 146 -14.79 4.76 12.06
C ARG A 146 -15.14 6.20 12.45
N GLY A 147 -14.13 7.06 12.46
CA GLY A 147 -14.29 8.47 12.77
C GLY A 147 -14.42 8.80 14.26
N SER A 148 -14.11 7.86 15.17
CA SER A 148 -13.98 8.22 16.58
C SER A 148 -12.88 9.28 16.72
N PRO A 149 -13.14 10.40 17.42
CA PRO A 149 -12.14 11.43 17.68
C PRO A 149 -11.17 11.06 18.81
N TYR A 150 -11.34 9.86 19.40
CA TYR A 150 -10.60 9.40 20.56
C TYR A 150 -9.58 8.32 20.21
N PRO A 151 -8.49 8.21 20.99
CA PRO A 151 -8.05 9.19 21.99
C PRO A 151 -7.62 10.51 21.35
N THR A 152 -7.82 11.61 22.06
CA THR A 152 -7.16 12.88 21.73
C THR A 152 -5.66 12.79 22.01
N VAL A 153 -4.87 13.71 21.45
CA VAL A 153 -3.43 13.77 21.73
C VAL A 153 -3.16 13.91 23.23
N ALA A 154 -3.89 14.78 23.92
CA ALA A 154 -3.77 14.97 25.36
C ALA A 154 -4.11 13.71 26.17
N GLN A 155 -5.13 12.96 25.75
CA GLN A 155 -5.46 11.67 26.37
C GLN A 155 -4.36 10.64 26.16
N ARG A 156 -3.77 10.58 24.97
CA ARG A 156 -2.66 9.67 24.68
C ARG A 156 -1.45 9.98 25.56
N GLU A 157 -1.04 11.24 25.64
CA GLU A 157 0.05 11.67 26.52
C GLU A 157 -0.26 11.40 28.00
N GLN A 158 -1.53 11.53 28.39
CA GLN A 158 -1.97 11.16 29.73
C GLN A 158 -1.83 9.67 29.99
N TYR A 159 -2.23 8.80 29.06
CA TYR A 159 -2.06 7.35 29.20
C TYR A 159 -0.59 6.94 29.19
N ASP A 160 0.24 7.56 28.35
CA ASP A 160 1.69 7.33 28.33
C ASP A 160 2.31 7.61 29.71
N ARG A 161 1.90 8.70 30.38
CA ARG A 161 2.33 9.01 31.76
C ARG A 161 1.81 8.01 32.78
N TRP A 162 0.54 7.60 32.68
CA TRP A 162 -0.04 6.64 33.62
C TRP A 162 0.65 5.27 33.63
N PHE A 163 1.20 4.87 32.49
CA PHE A 163 1.90 3.61 32.31
C PHE A 163 3.41 3.81 32.17
N GLU A 164 3.95 4.92 32.70
CA GLU A 164 5.39 5.15 32.71
C GLU A 164 6.11 4.03 33.50
N GLY A 165 7.19 3.51 32.93
CA GLY A 165 7.96 2.43 33.53
C GLY A 165 7.42 1.00 33.30
N VAL A 166 6.42 0.84 32.43
CA VAL A 166 6.05 -0.46 31.85
C VAL A 166 6.03 -0.40 30.32
N ALA A 167 6.18 -1.55 29.66
CA ALA A 167 6.13 -1.59 28.21
C ALA A 167 4.69 -1.36 27.73
N LEU A 168 4.50 -0.41 26.83
CA LEU A 168 3.21 0.04 26.34
C LEU A 168 3.19 0.06 24.81
N GLY A 169 2.11 -0.43 24.21
CA GLY A 169 1.87 -0.33 22.77
C GLY A 169 0.45 0.09 22.46
N TYR A 170 0.27 0.66 21.27
CA TYR A 170 -1.02 1.12 20.76
C TYR A 170 -1.39 0.36 19.48
N ASP A 171 -2.60 -0.19 19.46
CA ASP A 171 -3.20 -0.76 18.26
C ASP A 171 -4.12 0.28 17.62
N VAL A 172 -3.60 0.96 16.60
CA VAL A 172 -4.33 1.95 15.82
C VAL A 172 -4.95 1.25 14.59
N PRO A 173 -6.30 1.22 14.46
CA PRO A 173 -6.98 0.62 13.32
C PRO A 173 -6.43 1.17 11.99
N GLY A 174 -5.93 0.29 11.13
CA GLY A 174 -5.46 0.66 9.79
C GLY A 174 -4.05 1.27 9.73
N ALA A 175 -3.37 1.43 10.87
CA ALA A 175 -1.93 1.68 10.85
C ALA A 175 -1.21 0.38 10.44
N THR A 176 -0.70 0.33 9.22
CA THR A 176 0.27 -0.69 8.83
C THR A 176 1.48 -0.54 9.76
N HIS A 177 1.80 -1.59 10.53
CA HIS A 177 3.00 -1.63 11.35
C HIS A 177 4.25 -1.62 10.44
N GLY A 178 4.61 -0.45 9.93
CA GLY A 178 5.90 -0.17 9.31
C GLY A 178 6.84 0.30 10.40
N GLY A 179 7.72 -0.60 10.83
CA GLY A 179 8.88 -0.19 11.63
C GLY A 179 9.86 0.62 10.77
N PRO A 180 10.66 1.51 11.38
CA PRO A 180 11.79 2.18 10.72
C PRO A 180 12.85 1.18 10.22
#